data_AF-A0A840X4Z1-F1
#
_entry.id   AF-A0A840X4Z1-F1
#
_cell.length_a   1.000
_cell.length_b   1.000
_cell.length_c   1.000
_cell.angle_alpha   90.00
_cell.angle_beta   90.00
_cell.angle_gamma   90.00
#
_symmetry.space_group_name_H-M   'P 1'
#
loop_
_entity.id
_entity.type
_entity.pdbx_description
1 polymer ?
#
loop_
_entity_poly.entity_id
_entity_poly.type
_entity_poly.pdbx_seq_one_letter_code
_entity_poly.pdbx_strand_id
1 'polypeptide(L)' 'MILKIISLFLIGMLVLGMFGKLRVGGFGKLPRWKRTRVAEARKCPHCQAYLIGDTPCACSDR' A
#
# COMPACT_ATOMS: atom_id res chain seq x y z
N MET A 1 30.78 -26.84 -7.24
CA MET A 1 30.82 -26.08 -5.96
C MET A 1 29.94 -24.82 -6.01
N ILE A 2 30.02 -24.01 -7.07
CA ILE A 2 29.20 -22.79 -7.23
C ILE A 2 27.67 -23.06 -7.22
N LEU A 3 27.23 -24.12 -7.91
CA LEU A 3 25.81 -24.49 -7.97
C LEU A 3 25.22 -24.82 -6.61
N LYS A 4 26.03 -25.35 -5.69
CA LYS A 4 25.61 -25.69 -4.32
C LYS A 4 25.40 -24.43 -3.47
N ILE A 5 26.18 -23.38 -3.73
CA ILE A 5 26.02 -22.08 -3.06
C ILE A 5 24.77 -21.37 -3.58
N ILE A 6 24.57 -21.38 -4.90
CA ILE A 6 23.39 -20.79 -5.54
C ILE A 6 22.11 -21.49 -5.07
N SER A 7 22.11 -22.82 -5.00
CA SER A 7 20.94 -23.57 -4.53
C SER A 7 20.61 -23.29 -3.06
N LEU A 8 21.61 -23.23 -2.18
CA LEU A 8 21.40 -22.88 -0.77
C LEU A 8 20.86 -21.45 -0.60
N PHE A 9 21.34 -20.50 -1.41
CA PHE A 9 20.86 -19.12 -1.37
C PHE A 9 19.41 -18.98 -1.87
N LEU A 10 19.05 -19.64 -2.98
CA LEU A 10 17.68 -19.65 -3.48
C LEU A 10 16.70 -20.27 -2.48
N ILE A 11 17.08 -21.41 -1.89
CA ILE A 11 16.27 -22.08 -0.86
C ILE A 11 16.10 -21.15 0.35
N GLY A 12 17.17 -20.50 0.79
CA GLY A 12 17.13 -19.53 1.89
C GLY A 12 16.16 -18.38 1.63
N MET A 13 16.21 -17.76 0.45
CA MET A 13 15.29 -16.68 0.07
C MET A 13 13.83 -17.14 -0.01
N LEU A 14 13.58 -18.34 -0.53
CA LEU A 14 12.25 -18.92 -0.60
C LEU A 14 11.66 -19.18 0.79
N VAL A 15 12.46 -19.74 1.70
CA VAL A 15 12.07 -19.96 3.10
C VAL A 15 11.80 -18.64 3.80
N LEU A 16 12.69 -17.65 3.69
CA LEU A 16 12.50 -16.32 4.27
C LEU A 16 11.22 -15.64 3.75
N GLY A 17 10.92 -15.77 2.46
CA GLY A 17 9.70 -15.23 1.86
C GLY A 17 8.43 -15.93 2.35
N MET A 18 8.44 -17.26 2.47
CA MET A 18 7.32 -18.03 3.03
C MET A 18 7.11 -17.72 4.51
N PHE A 19 8.19 -17.65 5.30
CA PHE A 19 8.12 -17.24 6.71
C PHE A 19 7.67 -15.78 6.86
N GLY A 20 8.08 -14.88 5.97
CA GLY A 20 7.57 -13.51 5.92
C GLY A 20 6.06 -13.48 5.64
N LYS A 21 5.58 -14.32 4.73
CA LYS A 21 4.15 -14.41 4.39
C LYS A 21 3.31 -15.07 5.51
N LEU A 22 3.84 -16.03 6.25
CA LEU A 22 3.18 -16.67 7.40
C LEU A 22 3.25 -15.81 8.68
N ARG A 23 4.36 -15.11 8.92
CA ARG A 23 4.50 -14.15 10.06
C ARG A 23 3.60 -12.92 9.88
N VAL A 24 3.22 -12.60 8.65
CA VAL A 24 2.34 -11.48 8.29
C VAL A 24 0.90 -11.94 7.97
N GLY A 25 0.68 -13.22 7.68
CA GLY A 25 -0.63 -13.82 7.39
C GLY A 25 -1.55 -14.00 8.61
N GLY A 26 -1.07 -13.71 9.82
CA GLY A 26 -1.84 -13.72 11.06
C GLY A 26 -2.45 -12.36 11.46
N PHE A 27 -2.22 -11.30 10.69
CA PHE A 27 -2.92 -10.02 10.87
C PHE A 27 -3.83 -9.80 9.67
N GLY A 28 -5.11 -10.15 9.81
CA GLY A 28 -6.21 -9.78 8.90
C GLY A 28 -6.44 -8.27 8.74
N LYS A 29 -5.43 -7.44 9.03
CA LYS A 29 -5.37 -5.99 8.88
C LYS A 29 -3.90 -5.58 8.76
N LEU A 30 -3.22 -5.89 7.65
CA LEU A 30 -2.09 -5.04 7.29
C LEU A 30 -2.67 -3.67 6.95
N PRO A 31 -2.37 -2.61 7.69
CA PRO A 31 -2.81 -1.28 7.32
C PRO A 31 -2.04 -0.96 6.04
N ARG A 32 -2.72 -1.09 4.89
CA ARG A 32 -2.77 -0.05 3.85
C ARG A 32 -1.43 0.66 3.56
N TRP A 33 -0.28 0.01 3.62
CA TRP A 33 1.02 0.61 3.33
C TRP A 33 1.26 0.76 1.82
N LYS A 34 0.19 0.64 1.03
CA LYS A 34 0.23 0.70 -0.43
C LYS A 34 -1.01 1.33 -1.07
N ARG A 35 -1.65 2.31 -0.43
CA ARG A 35 -2.51 3.31 -1.10
C ARG A 35 -2.47 4.68 -0.40
N THR A 36 -1.27 5.13 -0.04
CA THR A 36 -0.98 6.56 0.16
C THR A 36 0.00 7.00 -0.93
N ARG A 37 -0.20 6.50 -2.16
CA ARG A 37 0.32 7.18 -3.34
C ARG A 37 -0.77 8.12 -3.80
N VAL A 38 -0.46 9.41 -3.66
CA VAL A 38 -1.27 10.56 -4.04
C VAL A 38 -2.46 10.74 -3.10
N ALA A 39 -2.45 11.83 -2.34
CA ALA A 39 -3.70 12.45 -1.93
C ALA A 39 -4.44 12.73 -3.23
N GLU A 40 -5.30 11.80 -3.67
CA GLU A 40 -6.25 12.05 -4.75
C GLU A 40 -6.95 13.33 -4.35
N ALA A 41 -6.63 14.42 -5.06
CA ALA A 41 -7.25 15.71 -4.83
C ALA A 41 -8.75 15.46 -4.91
N ARG A 42 -9.42 15.45 -3.75
CA ARG A 42 -10.82 15.04 -3.69
C ARG A 42 -11.58 16.01 -4.58
N LYS A 43 -12.44 15.52 -5.47
CA LYS A 43 -13.34 16.39 -6.23
C LYS A 43 -14.65 16.50 -5.48
N CYS A 44 -15.25 17.68 -5.48
CA CYS A 44 -16.59 17.84 -4.98
C CYS A 44 -17.58 17.13 -5.92
N PRO A 45 -18.49 16.27 -5.44
CA PRO A 45 -19.46 15.58 -6.29
C PRO A 45 -20.47 16.54 -6.96
N HIS A 46 -20.71 17.70 -6.35
CA HIS A 46 -21.74 18.64 -6.78
C HIS A 46 -21.22 19.64 -7.83
N CYS A 47 -20.01 20.17 -7.66
CA CYS A 47 -19.42 21.17 -8.59
C CYS A 47 -18.21 20.66 -9.36
N GLN A 48 -17.77 19.41 -9.14
CA GLN A 48 -16.58 18.79 -9.74
C GLN A 48 -15.25 19.55 -9.50
N ALA A 49 -15.26 20.59 -8.67
CA ALA A 49 -14.07 21.34 -8.29
C ALA A 49 -13.17 20.51 -7.37
N TYR A 50 -11.87 20.72 -7.46
CA TYR A 50 -10.91 20.10 -6.54
C TYR A 50 -11.03 20.74 -5.15
N LEU A 51 -11.08 19.90 -4.12
CA LEU A 51 -11.02 20.29 -2.71
C LEU A 51 -9.55 20.50 -2.35
N ILE A 52 -9.21 21.74 -2.01
CA ILE A 52 -7.87 22.13 -1.57
C ILE A 52 -7.90 22.16 -0.03
N GLY A 53 -7.17 21.22 0.59
CA GLY A 53 -7.17 21.05 2.04
C GLY A 53 -8.50 20.48 2.58
N ASP A 54 -8.76 20.69 3.87
CA ASP A 54 -9.96 20.21 4.58
C ASP A 54 -11.11 21.24 4.58
N THR A 55 -11.13 22.14 3.60
CA THR A 55 -12.17 23.17 3.51
C THR A 55 -13.45 22.62 2.85
N PRO A 56 -14.65 23.01 3.30
CA PRO A 56 -15.89 22.68 2.61
C PRO A 56 -15.87 23.29 1.20
N CYS A 57 -16.49 22.63 0.22
CA CYS A 57 -16.53 23.20 -1.14
C CYS A 57 -17.20 24.58 -1.09
N ALA A 58 -16.69 25.55 -1.84
CA ALA A 58 -17.34 26.85 -2.05
C ALA A 58 -18.74 26.73 -2.69
N CYS A 59 -19.11 25.53 -3.14
CA CYS A 59 -20.43 25.20 -3.66
C CYS A 59 -21.49 24.95 -2.59
N SER A 60 -21.08 24.76 -1.33
CA SER A 60 -21.97 24.49 -0.20
C SER A 60 -22.21 25.73 0.67
N ASP A 61 -21.53 26.85 0.38
CA ASP A 61 -21.60 28.12 1.13
C ASP A 61 -22.45 29.18 0.42
N ARG A 62 -23.22 28.80 -0.61
CA ARG A 62 -24.21 29.63 -1.32
C ARG A 62 -25.56 28.95 -1.29
#